data_AF-A0A7X5ZU85-F1
#
_entry.id   AF-A0A7X5ZU85-F1
#
_cell.length_a   1.000
_cell.length_b   1.000
_cell.length_c   1.000
_cell.angle_alpha   90.00
_cell.angle_beta   90.00
_cell.angle_gamma   90.00
#
_symmetry.space_group_name_H-M   'P 1'
#
loop_
_entity.id
_entity.type
_entity.pdbx_description
1 polymer ?
#
loop_
_entity_poly.entity_id
_entity_poly.type
_entity_poly.pdbx_seq_one_letter_code
_entity_poly.pdbx_strand_id
1 'polypeptide(L)'
;MALAATMIASEVALPAPDRGSPSCFGGMRSALVRGGFSGPLICSRGDATFSLAGQTKGHKYSIYDYRYRFLPANGNVRHGGQRIIVFRGTAYAGQYMIATPPYTSMSVNGTRVVFQTAGAPRVQIDFSRGPPNEILVNGEVARFFR
;
A
#
# COMPACT_ATOMS: atom_id res chain seq x y z
N MET A 1 -8.69 -69.75 -0.01
CA MET A 1 -9.56 -68.73 0.62
C MET A 1 -8.68 -67.64 1.17
N ALA A 2 -8.61 -66.47 0.51
CA ALA A 2 -7.82 -65.33 0.96
C ALA A 2 -8.78 -64.23 1.42
N LEU A 3 -8.67 -63.81 2.69
CA LEU A 3 -9.43 -62.70 3.25
C LEU A 3 -8.85 -61.37 2.76
N ALA A 4 -9.66 -60.55 2.11
CA ALA A 4 -9.34 -59.17 1.77
C ALA A 4 -9.74 -58.26 2.94
N ALA A 5 -8.76 -57.57 3.53
CA ALA A 5 -9.00 -56.56 4.56
C ALA A 5 -9.24 -55.19 3.89
N THR A 6 -10.44 -54.64 4.07
CA THR A 6 -10.82 -53.31 3.59
C THR A 6 -10.34 -52.25 4.58
N MET A 7 -9.38 -51.41 4.18
CA MET A 7 -8.99 -50.24 4.97
C MET A 7 -9.94 -49.08 4.66
N ILE A 8 -10.67 -48.63 5.68
CA ILE A 8 -11.50 -47.41 5.62
C ILE A 8 -10.57 -46.24 5.97
N ALA A 9 -10.12 -45.50 4.96
CA ALA A 9 -9.44 -44.23 5.19
C ALA A 9 -10.48 -43.20 5.64
N SER A 10 -10.45 -42.84 6.93
CA SER A 10 -11.23 -41.73 7.46
C SER A 10 -10.58 -40.42 7.01
N GLU A 11 -11.19 -39.76 6.03
CA GLU A 11 -10.83 -38.39 5.66
C GLU A 11 -11.27 -37.45 6.80
N VAL A 12 -10.32 -37.08 7.65
CA VAL A 12 -10.49 -35.97 8.58
C VAL A 12 -10.54 -34.70 7.72
N ALA A 13 -11.76 -34.23 7.44
CA ALA A 13 -11.97 -32.93 6.82
C ALA A 13 -11.41 -31.85 7.77
N LEU A 14 -10.17 -31.44 7.51
CA LEU A 14 -9.58 -30.28 8.17
C LEU A 14 -10.47 -29.07 7.88
N PRO A 15 -10.89 -28.32 8.90
CA PRO A 15 -11.61 -27.07 8.66
C PRO A 15 -10.73 -26.18 7.80
N ALA A 16 -11.28 -25.69 6.70
CA ALA A 16 -10.60 -24.74 5.83
C ALA A 16 -10.06 -23.59 6.69
N PRO A 17 -8.81 -23.12 6.46
CA PRO A 17 -8.32 -21.94 7.15
C PRO A 17 -9.32 -20.82 6.90
N ASP A 18 -9.89 -20.32 8.00
CA ASP A 18 -10.74 -19.15 8.00
C ASP A 18 -9.95 -18.05 7.29
N ARG A 19 -10.29 -17.78 6.02
CA ARG A 19 -9.73 -16.68 5.26
C ARG A 19 -10.42 -15.43 5.79
N GLY A 20 -10.05 -15.09 7.03
CA GLY A 20 -10.51 -13.91 7.74
C GLY A 20 -10.43 -12.74 6.77
N SER A 21 -11.53 -11.99 6.71
CA SER A 21 -11.68 -10.84 5.83
C SER A 21 -10.36 -10.08 5.78
N PRO A 22 -9.71 -9.95 4.60
CA PRO A 22 -8.37 -9.40 4.51
C PRO A 22 -8.46 -8.00 5.09
N SER A 23 -7.90 -7.83 6.30
CA SER A 23 -7.99 -6.57 7.01
C SER A 23 -7.52 -5.48 6.06
N CYS A 24 -8.42 -4.58 5.66
CA CYS A 24 -8.05 -3.50 4.77
C CYS A 24 -6.85 -2.76 5.36
N PHE A 25 -5.92 -2.37 4.50
CA PHE A 25 -4.63 -1.80 4.93
C PHE A 25 -3.74 -2.78 5.71
N GLY A 26 -3.94 -4.10 5.63
CA GLY A 26 -3.07 -5.11 6.27
C GLY A 26 -2.91 -4.90 7.78
N GLY A 27 -3.98 -4.50 8.46
CA GLY A 27 -3.98 -4.19 9.90
C GLY A 27 -3.42 -2.81 10.28
N MET A 28 -2.91 -2.03 9.32
CA MET A 28 -2.30 -0.71 9.59
C MET A 28 -3.30 0.44 9.71
N ARG A 29 -4.60 0.19 9.51
CA ARG A 29 -5.64 1.24 9.61
C ARG A 29 -5.56 2.04 10.90
N SER A 30 -5.39 1.36 12.04
CA SER A 30 -5.32 2.02 13.35
C SER A 30 -4.08 2.90 13.49
N ALA A 31 -2.96 2.53 12.87
CA ALA A 31 -1.75 3.34 12.87
C ALA A 31 -1.89 4.58 11.97
N LEU A 32 -2.59 4.47 10.83
CA LEU A 32 -2.93 5.61 9.97
C LEU A 32 -3.83 6.61 10.70
N VAL A 33 -4.89 6.13 11.34
CA VAL A 33 -5.85 6.98 12.09
C VAL A 33 -5.14 7.70 13.25
N ARG A 34 -4.43 6.95 14.11
CA ARG A 34 -3.70 7.55 15.24
C ARG A 34 -2.58 8.49 14.81
N GLY A 35 -1.97 8.21 13.66
CA GLY A 35 -0.90 9.02 13.09
C GLY A 35 -1.37 10.28 12.37
N GLY A 36 -2.69 10.50 12.25
CA GLY A 36 -3.26 11.68 11.63
C GLY A 36 -3.28 11.66 10.10
N PHE A 37 -3.36 10.48 9.47
CA PHE A 37 -3.49 10.38 8.02
C PHE A 37 -4.72 11.18 7.52
N SER A 38 -4.47 12.16 6.67
CA SER A 38 -5.48 13.11 6.16
C SER A 38 -6.20 12.69 4.85
N GLY A 39 -5.98 11.47 4.35
CA GLY A 39 -6.66 10.95 3.15
C GLY A 39 -7.89 10.08 3.44
N PRO A 40 -8.67 9.70 2.41
CA PRO A 40 -9.77 8.76 2.58
C PRO A 40 -9.23 7.35 2.87
N LEU A 41 -9.78 6.66 3.87
CA LEU A 41 -9.43 5.26 4.20
C LEU A 41 -10.50 4.30 3.68
N ILE A 42 -10.42 4.00 2.37
CA ILE A 42 -11.40 3.19 1.64
C ILE A 42 -11.06 1.70 1.76
N CYS A 43 -12.05 0.91 2.16
CA CYS A 43 -11.95 -0.55 2.31
C CYS A 43 -12.78 -1.25 1.22
N SER A 44 -12.45 -0.98 -0.04
CA SER A 44 -13.08 -1.58 -1.22
C SER A 44 -11.98 -1.89 -2.23
N ARG A 45 -11.81 -3.16 -2.61
CA ARG A 45 -10.78 -3.56 -3.58
C ARG A 45 -11.01 -2.98 -4.99
N GLY A 46 -12.26 -2.67 -5.33
CA GLY A 46 -12.61 -2.05 -6.61
C GLY A 46 -12.27 -0.56 -6.65
N ASP A 47 -12.20 0.09 -5.50
CA ASP A 47 -12.07 1.54 -5.38
C ASP A 47 -10.73 1.96 -4.79
N ALA A 48 -10.01 1.07 -4.11
CA ALA A 48 -8.72 1.38 -3.54
C ALA A 48 -7.77 0.19 -3.50
N THR A 49 -6.49 0.48 -3.66
CA THR A 49 -5.39 -0.46 -3.51
C THR A 49 -4.39 0.11 -2.52
N PHE A 50 -4.05 -0.66 -1.49
CA PHE A 50 -2.99 -0.35 -0.55
C PHE A 50 -1.96 -1.47 -0.61
N SER A 51 -0.81 -1.21 -1.23
CA SER A 51 0.22 -2.23 -1.49
C SER A 51 1.59 -1.78 -0.99
N LEU A 52 2.39 -2.71 -0.50
CA LEU A 52 3.78 -2.45 -0.14
C LEU A 52 4.59 -2.27 -1.43
N ALA A 53 5.16 -1.09 -1.65
CA ALA A 53 6.08 -0.82 -2.76
C ALA A 53 7.50 -1.33 -2.45
N GLY A 54 7.85 -1.40 -1.16
CA GLY A 54 9.11 -1.98 -0.69
C GLY A 54 9.55 -1.39 0.65
N GLN A 55 10.72 -1.82 1.09
CA GLN A 55 11.35 -1.34 2.32
C GLN A 55 12.74 -0.81 2.03
N THR A 56 13.10 0.27 2.70
CA THR A 56 14.44 0.86 2.59
C THR A 56 15.47 -0.02 3.30
N LYS A 57 16.76 0.15 2.95
CA LYS A 57 17.89 -0.59 3.54
C LYS A 57 17.80 -0.61 5.07
N GLY A 58 17.93 -1.80 5.65
CA GLY A 58 17.80 -2.02 7.10
C GLY A 58 16.36 -1.93 7.62
N HIS A 59 15.35 -2.01 6.74
CA HIS A 59 13.92 -1.93 7.07
C HIS A 59 13.52 -0.67 7.86
N LYS A 60 14.30 0.41 7.72
CA LYS A 60 14.10 1.66 8.47
C LYS A 60 12.74 2.28 8.14
N TYR A 61 12.34 2.20 6.88
CA TYR A 61 11.05 2.68 6.39
C TYR A 61 10.39 1.65 5.48
N SER A 62 9.08 1.45 5.68
CA SER A 62 8.20 0.73 4.77
C SER A 62 7.41 1.73 3.93
N ILE A 63 7.42 1.56 2.61
CA ILE A 63 6.81 2.48 1.66
C ILE A 63 5.62 1.80 1.01
N TYR A 64 4.45 2.42 1.11
CA TYR A 64 3.20 1.89 0.56
C TYR A 64 2.68 2.78 -0.57
N ASP A 65 2.20 2.13 -1.62
CA ASP A 65 1.40 2.73 -2.69
C ASP A 65 -0.07 2.64 -2.30
N TYR A 66 -0.70 3.79 -2.10
CA TYR A 66 -2.13 3.87 -1.86
C TYR A 66 -2.81 4.64 -2.97
N ARG A 67 -3.56 3.91 -3.81
CA ARG A 67 -4.36 4.48 -4.90
C ARG A 67 -5.81 4.33 -4.53
N TYR A 68 -6.59 5.36 -4.82
CA TYR A 68 -8.01 5.32 -4.54
C TYR A 68 -8.80 6.10 -5.59
N ARG A 69 -10.07 5.73 -5.69
CA ARG A 69 -11.12 6.44 -6.39
C ARG A 69 -12.38 6.34 -5.57
N PHE A 70 -13.17 7.40 -5.50
CA PHE A 70 -14.47 7.35 -4.84
C PHE A 70 -15.41 8.40 -5.43
N LEU A 71 -16.70 8.17 -5.27
CA LEU A 71 -17.73 9.17 -5.51
C LEU A 71 -18.17 9.71 -4.15
N PRO A 72 -17.97 11.00 -3.85
CA PRO A 72 -18.48 11.60 -2.62
C PRO A 72 -19.99 11.45 -2.54
N ALA A 73 -20.52 11.39 -1.32
CA ALA A 73 -21.96 11.48 -1.11
C ALA A 73 -22.48 12.78 -1.72
N ASN A 74 -23.53 12.69 -2.55
CA ASN A 74 -24.11 13.80 -3.31
C ASN A 74 -23.19 14.45 -4.37
N GLY A 75 -22.06 13.82 -4.68
CA GLY A 75 -21.18 14.24 -5.76
C GLY A 75 -21.56 13.58 -7.08
N ASN A 76 -21.33 14.30 -8.19
CA ASN A 76 -21.48 13.77 -9.55
C ASN A 76 -20.14 13.43 -10.22
N VAL A 77 -19.02 13.70 -9.53
CA VAL A 77 -17.66 13.53 -10.06
C VAL A 77 -16.91 12.50 -9.24
N ARG A 78 -16.31 11.51 -9.91
CA ARG A 78 -15.43 10.54 -9.26
C ARG A 78 -14.08 11.19 -8.97
N HIS A 79 -13.74 11.27 -7.69
CA HIS A 79 -12.43 11.73 -7.25
C HIS A 79 -11.47 10.55 -7.22
N GLY A 80 -10.19 10.83 -7.41
CA GLY A 80 -9.14 9.84 -7.28
C GLY A 80 -7.83 10.47 -6.84
N GLY A 81 -6.90 9.64 -6.43
CA GLY A 81 -5.61 10.10 -5.99
C GLY A 81 -4.64 8.96 -5.75
N GLN A 82 -3.37 9.34 -5.68
CA GLN A 82 -2.30 8.47 -5.21
C GLN A 82 -1.63 9.10 -3.98
N ARG A 83 -1.34 8.25 -2.99
CA ARG A 83 -0.54 8.58 -1.82
C ARG A 83 0.65 7.64 -1.74
N ILE A 84 1.79 8.22 -1.41
CA ILE A 84 2.93 7.47 -0.93
C ILE A 84 2.83 7.51 0.59
N ILE A 85 2.67 6.37 1.22
CA ILE A 85 2.51 6.28 2.67
C ILE A 85 3.79 5.72 3.27
N VAL A 86 4.37 6.42 4.23
CA VAL A 86 5.63 6.06 4.87
C VAL A 86 5.38 5.60 6.30
N PHE A 87 5.88 4.42 6.63
CA PHE A 87 5.93 3.89 7.99
C PHE A 87 7.37 3.78 8.47
N ARG A 88 7.59 3.99 9.78
CA ARG A 88 8.84 3.66 10.48
C ARG A 88 8.50 2.59 11.52
N GLY A 89 8.89 1.33 11.25
CA GLY A 89 8.34 0.19 11.97
C GLY A 89 6.82 0.11 11.79
N THR A 90 6.07 0.13 12.89
CA THR A 90 4.60 0.13 12.89
C THR A 90 3.97 1.53 12.98
N ALA A 91 4.80 2.57 13.16
CA ALA A 91 4.33 3.95 13.29
C ALA A 91 4.19 4.62 11.92
N TYR A 92 3.04 5.25 11.68
CA TYR A 92 2.85 6.12 10.52
C TYR A 92 3.76 7.35 10.64
N ALA A 93 4.64 7.55 9.66
CA ALA A 93 5.60 8.64 9.64
C ALA A 93 5.05 9.87 8.91
N GLY A 94 4.29 9.65 7.84
CA GLY A 94 3.71 10.68 6.99
C GLY A 94 3.43 10.16 5.58
N GLN A 95 3.13 11.08 4.67
CA GLN A 95 2.76 10.79 3.30
C GLN A 95 3.18 11.88 2.31
N TYR A 96 3.21 11.52 1.04
CA TYR A 96 3.19 12.45 -0.08
C TYR A 96 1.91 12.29 -0.89
N MET A 97 1.45 13.37 -1.50
CA MET A 97 0.40 13.35 -2.50
C MET A 97 1.03 13.54 -3.88
N ILE A 98 0.83 12.59 -4.78
CA ILE A 98 1.20 12.71 -6.19
C ILE A 98 -0.07 13.06 -6.97
N ALA A 99 0.02 14.05 -7.87
CA ALA A 99 -1.09 14.35 -8.76
C ALA A 99 -1.35 13.19 -9.73
N THR A 100 -2.62 12.91 -9.96
CA THR A 100 -3.08 11.84 -10.85
C THR A 100 -4.32 12.31 -11.58
N PRO A 101 -4.57 11.87 -12.83
CA PRO A 101 -3.75 10.94 -13.64
C PRO A 101 -2.51 11.60 -14.31
N PRO A 102 -1.50 10.82 -14.74
CA PRO A 102 -1.41 9.35 -14.66
C PRO A 102 -0.97 8.85 -13.28
N TYR A 103 -1.24 7.58 -12.99
CA TYR A 103 -0.67 6.92 -11.81
C TYR A 103 0.82 6.63 -12.01
N THR A 104 1.60 6.84 -10.96
CA THR A 104 3.04 6.56 -10.95
C THR A 104 3.30 5.23 -10.26
N SER A 105 4.01 4.31 -10.91
CA SER A 105 4.44 3.08 -10.25
C SER A 105 5.62 3.34 -9.32
N MET A 106 5.70 2.58 -8.23
CA MET A 106 6.68 2.78 -7.17
C MET A 106 7.39 1.49 -6.80
N SER A 107 8.66 1.60 -6.46
CA SER A 107 9.47 0.52 -5.88
C SER A 107 10.54 1.10 -4.96
N VAL A 108 11.17 0.25 -4.16
CA VAL A 108 12.31 0.64 -3.33
C VAL A 108 13.56 -0.13 -3.75
N ASN A 109 14.67 0.58 -3.94
CA ASN A 109 16.00 0.01 -4.21
C ASN A 109 17.02 0.56 -3.21
N GLY A 110 17.41 -0.24 -2.22
CA GLY A 110 18.33 0.17 -1.18
C GLY A 110 17.74 1.32 -0.34
N THR A 111 18.38 2.49 -0.35
CA THR A 111 17.83 3.69 0.32
C THR A 111 16.96 4.53 -0.60
N ARG A 112 16.76 4.15 -1.87
CA ARG A 112 16.07 4.99 -2.85
C ARG A 112 14.65 4.50 -3.11
N VAL A 113 13.70 5.42 -3.06
CA VAL A 113 12.35 5.20 -3.59
C VAL A 113 12.35 5.62 -5.05
N VAL A 114 11.89 4.71 -5.91
CA VAL A 114 11.89 4.87 -7.36
C VAL A 114 10.47 5.10 -7.83
N PHE A 115 10.28 6.16 -8.62
CA PHE A 115 9.03 6.51 -9.28
C PHE A 115 9.19 6.29 -10.78
N GLN A 116 8.22 5.60 -11.38
CA GLN A 116 8.15 5.40 -12.82
C GLN A 116 6.74 5.70 -13.32
N THR A 117 6.63 6.78 -14.09
CA THR A 117 5.42 7.20 -14.79
C THR A 117 5.60 6.92 -16.28
N ALA A 118 4.54 6.53 -16.98
CA ALA A 118 4.59 6.33 -18.42
C ALA A 118 4.89 7.65 -19.13
N GLY A 119 5.87 7.65 -20.04
CA GLY A 119 6.27 8.85 -20.79
C GLY A 119 7.08 9.89 -20.00
N ALA A 120 7.40 9.65 -18.71
CA ALA A 120 8.22 10.55 -17.92
C ALA A 120 9.57 9.91 -17.53
N PRO A 121 10.61 10.71 -17.25
CA PRO A 121 11.87 10.22 -16.70
C PRO A 121 11.67 9.47 -15.38
N ARG A 122 12.47 8.43 -15.17
CA ARG A 122 12.55 7.72 -13.89
C ARG A 122 13.09 8.66 -12.82
N VAL A 123 12.36 8.81 -11.71
CA VAL A 123 12.80 9.63 -10.57
C VAL A 123 13.24 8.71 -9.43
N GLN A 124 14.35 9.07 -8.78
CA GLN A 124 14.85 8.36 -7.60
C GLN A 124 15.03 9.35 -6.45
N ILE A 125 14.39 9.07 -5.32
CA ILE A 125 14.44 9.89 -4.13
C ILE A 125 15.23 9.15 -3.06
N ASP A 126 16.25 9.79 -2.49
CA ASP A 126 17.05 9.20 -1.43
C ASP A 126 16.39 9.35 -0.04
N PHE A 127 16.20 8.23 0.64
CA PHE A 127 15.64 8.14 1.99
C PHE A 127 16.72 7.82 3.04
N SER A 128 18.02 7.88 2.68
CA SER A 128 19.14 7.58 3.59
C SER A 128 19.05 8.37 4.91
N ARG A 129 18.71 9.66 4.82
CA ARG A 129 18.52 10.58 5.95
C ARG A 129 17.07 10.68 6.47
N GLY A 130 16.15 9.91 5.88
CA GLY A 130 14.70 10.00 6.13
C GLY A 130 13.92 10.48 4.89
N PRO A 131 12.59 10.50 4.96
CA PRO A 131 11.75 11.01 3.89
C PRO A 131 12.04 12.50 3.68
N PRO A 132 12.42 12.94 2.46
CA PRO A 132 12.63 14.35 2.18
C PRO A 132 11.35 15.18 2.36
N ASN A 133 11.45 16.42 2.84
CA ASN A 133 10.27 17.27 3.02
C ASN A 133 9.56 17.60 1.70
N GLU A 134 10.30 17.62 0.60
CA GLU A 134 9.80 17.86 -0.74
C GLU A 134 10.49 16.93 -1.73
N ILE A 135 9.73 16.48 -2.73
CA ILE A 135 10.23 15.67 -3.85
C ILE A 135 9.68 16.24 -5.16
N LEU A 136 10.42 16.11 -6.25
CA LEU A 136 9.97 16.48 -7.59
C LEU A 136 9.62 15.21 -8.37
N VAL A 137 8.34 15.00 -8.68
CA VAL A 137 7.86 13.84 -9.44
C VAL A 137 7.08 14.35 -10.64
N ASN A 138 7.46 13.92 -11.84
CA ASN A 138 6.84 14.34 -13.11
C ASN A 138 6.78 15.88 -13.30
N GLY A 139 7.75 16.63 -12.77
CA GLY A 139 7.78 18.09 -12.86
C GLY A 139 6.93 18.82 -11.79
N GLU A 140 6.30 18.09 -10.88
CA GLU A 140 5.50 18.66 -9.79
C GLU A 140 6.13 18.43 -8.42
N VAL A 141 6.02 19.43 -7.54
CA VAL A 141 6.49 19.35 -6.17
C VAL A 141 5.46 18.64 -5.30
N ALA A 142 5.84 17.50 -4.73
CA ALA A 142 5.07 16.82 -3.70
C ALA A 142 5.72 17.03 -2.33
N ARG A 143 4.93 17.52 -1.38
CA ARG A 143 5.38 17.77 0.00
C ARG A 143 5.11 16.56 0.88
N PHE A 144 5.99 16.35 1.87
CA PHE A 144 5.79 15.37 2.93
C PHE A 144 4.97 16.00 4.07
N PHE A 145 3.90 15.32 4.49
CA PHE A 145 3.03 15.80 5.56
C PHE A 145 2.38 14.63 6.30
N ARG A 146 1.59 14.94 7.33
CA ARG A 146 0.69 14.01 8.01
C ARG A 146 -0.74 14.43 7.70
#